data_AF-A0A529P1A8-F1
#
_entry.id   AF-A0A529P1A8-F1
#
_cell.length_a   1.000
_cell.length_b   1.000
_cell.length_c   1.000
_cell.angle_alpha   90.00
_cell.angle_beta   90.00
_cell.angle_gamma   90.00
#
_symmetry.space_group_name_H-M   'P 1'
#
loop_
_entity.id
_entity.type
_entity.pdbx_description
1 polymer ?
#
loop_
_entity_poly.entity_id
_entity_poly.type
_entity_poly.pdbx_seq_one_letter_code
_entity_poly.pdbx_strand_id
1 'polypeptide(L)'
;QELQGKVAKRTLLPGRYIPTAAIRDAWLVEQGAAVQIYFTAGALTISASGVTLQPGAAGDLVKVRNVDSGKIISGTVMGDGTIMVGAS
;
A
#
# COMPACT_ATOMS: atom_id res chain seq x y z
N GLN A 1 -20.95 2.61 26.48
CA GLN A 1 -21.51 3.96 26.29
C GLN A 1 -20.37 4.96 26.52
N GLU A 2 -20.12 5.79 25.50
CA GLU A 2 -19.48 7.13 25.54
C GLU A 2 -17.94 7.31 25.53
N LEU A 3 -17.57 8.37 24.78
CA LEU A 3 -16.30 9.13 24.67
C LEU A 3 -15.32 8.64 23.58
N GLN A 4 -15.49 9.01 22.31
CA GLN A 4 -15.37 10.35 21.69
C GLN A 4 -13.94 10.94 21.74
N GLY A 5 -13.30 10.99 20.57
CA GLY A 5 -12.36 12.01 20.11
C GLY A 5 -11.15 12.34 21.00
N LYS A 6 -9.95 11.90 20.57
CA LYS A 6 -8.74 12.75 20.59
C LYS A 6 -7.58 12.13 19.81
N VAL A 7 -6.98 12.98 19.00
CA VAL A 7 -5.78 12.79 18.18
C VAL A 7 -4.53 12.89 19.06
N ALA A 8 -3.56 11.99 18.87
CA ALA A 8 -2.15 12.15 19.26
C ALA A 8 -1.32 11.58 18.08
N LYS A 9 -0.59 12.35 17.27
CA LYS A 9 0.48 13.35 17.49
C LYS A 9 1.80 12.72 17.97
N ARG A 10 2.57 12.16 17.01
CA ARG A 10 4.02 11.78 17.05
C ARG A 10 4.34 10.57 17.96
N THR A 11 5.22 9.63 17.69
CA THR A 11 6.37 9.47 16.77
C THR A 11 6.46 7.97 16.43
N LEU A 12 6.43 7.57 15.16
CA LEU A 12 6.58 6.15 14.80
C LEU A 12 8.05 5.87 14.50
N LEU A 13 8.71 5.23 15.47
CA LEU A 13 10.02 4.59 15.29
C LEU A 13 9.83 3.25 14.55
N PRO A 14 10.71 2.91 13.59
CA PRO A 14 10.56 1.73 12.74
C PRO A 14 10.86 0.45 13.52
N GLY A 15 9.91 -0.49 13.54
CA GLY A 15 10.08 -1.73 14.31
C GLY A 15 8.89 -2.66 14.33
N ARG A 16 8.47 -3.12 13.14
CA ARG A 16 7.90 -4.45 12.83
C ARG A 16 7.08 -5.16 13.94
N TYR A 17 5.77 -5.29 13.70
CA TYR A 17 5.06 -6.58 13.81
C TYR A 17 3.71 -6.45 13.09
N ILE A 18 3.55 -7.10 11.94
CA ILE A 18 2.24 -7.22 11.26
C ILE A 18 1.68 -8.59 11.67
N PRO A 19 0.67 -8.67 12.55
CA PRO A 19 0.05 -9.93 12.93
C PRO A 19 -0.80 -10.51 11.77
N THR A 20 -0.64 -11.81 11.55
CA THR A 20 -0.99 -12.59 10.35
C THR A 20 -2.38 -13.26 10.37
N ALA A 21 -3.39 -12.74 11.08
CA ALA A 21 -4.58 -13.59 11.33
C ALA A 21 -5.97 -12.93 11.49
N ALA A 22 -6.16 -11.66 11.17
CA ALA A 22 -7.50 -11.08 11.23
C ALA A 22 -7.53 -9.91 10.24
N ILE A 23 -8.41 -9.84 9.26
CA ILE A 23 -9.81 -9.43 9.40
C ILE A 23 -10.30 -9.42 7.94
N ARG A 24 -11.51 -9.92 7.65
CA ARG A 24 -12.22 -9.74 6.36
C ARG A 24 -11.86 -8.38 5.73
N ASP A 25 -11.11 -8.39 4.63
CA ASP A 25 -10.40 -7.20 4.13
C ASP A 25 -11.36 -6.04 3.85
N ALA A 26 -11.43 -5.08 4.79
CA ALA A 26 -11.76 -3.71 4.44
C ALA A 26 -10.76 -3.29 3.36
N TRP A 27 -11.20 -2.53 2.35
CA TRP A 27 -10.36 -2.01 1.28
C TRP A 27 -8.99 -1.61 1.83
N LEU A 28 -7.96 -2.40 1.52
CA LEU A 28 -6.63 -2.19 2.09
C LEU A 28 -6.01 -0.93 1.48
N VAL A 29 -6.39 -0.64 0.24
CA VAL A 29 -6.07 0.59 -0.44
C VAL A 29 -7.34 1.18 -1.06
N GLU A 30 -7.60 2.46 -0.81
CA GLU A 30 -8.71 3.21 -1.41
C GLU A 30 -8.26 3.92 -2.68
N GLN A 31 -9.19 4.41 -3.51
CA GLN A 31 -8.81 5.28 -4.63
C GLN A 31 -8.22 6.58 -4.10
N GLY A 32 -7.08 7.01 -4.66
CA GLY A 32 -6.39 8.22 -4.23
C GLY A 32 -5.50 8.03 -3.00
N ALA A 33 -5.40 6.82 -2.46
CA ALA A 33 -4.51 6.53 -1.34
C ALA A 33 -3.04 6.59 -1.77
N ALA A 34 -2.20 7.21 -0.94
CA ALA A 34 -0.76 7.19 -1.12
C ALA A 34 -0.22 5.82 -0.70
N VAL A 35 0.44 5.13 -1.62
CA VAL A 35 0.95 3.76 -1.45
C VAL A 35 2.43 3.68 -1.84
N GLN A 36 3.13 2.71 -1.26
CA GLN A 36 4.50 2.40 -1.67
C GLN A 36 4.48 1.30 -2.73
N ILE A 37 5.08 1.58 -3.88
CA ILE A 37 5.25 0.65 -4.99
C ILE A 37 6.63 0.00 -4.86
N TYR A 38 6.69 -1.32 -4.90
CA TYR A 38 7.91 -2.11 -5.01
C TYR A 38 7.92 -2.82 -6.37
N PHE A 39 8.88 -2.47 -7.20
CA PHE A 39 9.12 -3.13 -8.47
C PHE A 39 10.31 -4.08 -8.32
N THR A 40 10.13 -5.34 -8.70
CA THR A 40 11.20 -6.35 -8.63
C THR A 40 11.49 -6.89 -10.03
N ALA A 41 12.77 -6.90 -10.40
CA ALA A 41 13.28 -7.45 -11.64
C ALA A 41 14.60 -8.20 -11.37
N GLY A 42 14.54 -9.52 -11.22
CA GLY A 42 15.68 -10.35 -10.84
C GLY A 42 16.24 -9.94 -9.46
N ALA A 43 17.49 -9.48 -9.42
CA ALA A 43 18.14 -8.99 -8.20
C ALA A 43 17.88 -7.50 -7.90
N LEU A 44 17.22 -6.78 -8.82
CA LEU A 44 16.96 -5.35 -8.66
C LEU A 44 15.58 -5.12 -8.02
N THR A 45 15.55 -4.41 -6.90
CA THR A 45 14.32 -3.94 -6.26
C THR A 45 14.31 -2.41 -6.27
N ILE A 46 13.26 -1.82 -6.83
CA ILE A 46 13.03 -0.39 -6.89
C ILE A 46 11.82 -0.06 -6.03
N SER A 47 11.97 0.85 -5.08
CA SER A 47 10.85 1.38 -4.30
C SER A 47 10.49 2.77 -4.80
N ALA A 48 9.19 3.03 -5.03
CA ALA A 48 8.71 4.34 -5.43
C ALA A 48 7.37 4.66 -4.79
N SER A 49 7.09 5.93 -4.55
CA SER A 49 5.78 6.36 -4.05
C SER A 49 4.76 6.43 -5.20
N GLY A 50 3.52 6.09 -4.90
CA GLY A 50 2.43 6.14 -5.86
C GLY A 50 1.10 6.49 -5.23
N VAL A 51 0.13 6.74 -6.09
CA VAL A 51 -1.26 6.97 -5.72
C VAL A 51 -2.11 5.93 -6.42
N THR A 52 -2.91 5.18 -5.68
CA THR A 52 -3.87 4.23 -6.25
C THR A 52 -4.91 4.95 -7.09
N LEU A 53 -5.17 4.44 -8.28
CA LEU A 53 -6.22 4.95 -9.15
C LEU A 53 -7.53 4.18 -8.97
N GLN A 54 -7.46 3.00 -8.36
CA GLN A 54 -8.61 2.18 -8.03
C GLN A 54 -8.45 1.60 -6.63
N PRO A 55 -9.57 1.40 -5.94
CA PRO A 55 -9.53 0.77 -4.63
C PRO A 55 -9.31 -0.74 -4.80
N GLY A 56 -8.65 -1.39 -3.84
CA GLY A 56 -8.34 -2.82 -3.89
C GLY A 56 -8.05 -3.40 -2.50
N ALA A 57 -8.18 -4.71 -2.41
CA ALA A 57 -7.87 -5.50 -1.21
C ALA A 57 -6.55 -6.27 -1.41
N ALA A 58 -6.01 -6.86 -0.35
CA ALA A 58 -4.81 -7.70 -0.45
C ALA A 58 -5.00 -8.81 -1.50
N GLY A 59 -4.02 -8.95 -2.40
CA GLY A 59 -4.04 -9.89 -3.54
C GLY A 59 -4.75 -9.36 -4.79
N ASP A 60 -5.40 -8.20 -4.73
CA ASP A 60 -6.07 -7.61 -5.89
C ASP A 60 -5.08 -6.86 -6.79
N LEU A 61 -5.35 -6.86 -8.10
CA LEU A 61 -4.52 -6.16 -9.07
C LEU A 61 -5.03 -4.73 -9.26
N VAL A 62 -4.29 -3.78 -8.68
CA VAL A 62 -4.62 -2.36 -8.72
C VAL A 62 -3.74 -1.58 -9.69
N LYS A 63 -4.34 -0.57 -10.35
CA LYS A 63 -3.61 0.45 -11.08
C LYS A 63 -3.20 1.55 -10.14
N VAL A 64 -1.92 1.89 -10.17
CA VAL A 64 -1.31 2.93 -9.35
C VAL A 64 -0.56 3.89 -10.26
N ARG A 65 -0.69 5.18 -9.98
CA ARG A 65 0.10 6.21 -10.63
C ARG A 65 1.33 6.48 -9.79
N ASN A 66 2.50 6.29 -10.37
CA ASN A 66 3.75 6.67 -9.75
C ASN A 66 3.83 8.21 -9.68
N VAL A 67 4.08 8.77 -8.49
CA VAL A 67 4.09 10.24 -8.33
C VAL A 67 5.36 10.87 -8.89
N ASP A 68 6.46 10.11 -8.96
CA ASP A 68 7.76 10.57 -9.40
C ASP A 68 7.84 10.69 -10.94
N SER A 69 7.42 9.62 -11.63
CA SER A 69 7.45 9.52 -13.10
C SER A 69 6.11 9.86 -13.77
N GLY A 70 5.02 9.96 -13.01
CA GLY A 70 3.67 10.16 -13.53
C GLY A 70 3.06 8.97 -14.27
N LYS A 71 3.82 7.87 -14.45
CA LYS A 71 3.39 6.66 -15.17
C LYS A 71 2.37 5.87 -14.37
N ILE A 72 1.42 5.25 -15.09
CA ILE A 72 0.47 4.31 -14.50
C ILE A 72 1.06 2.91 -14.59
N ILE A 73 1.12 2.23 -13.46
CA ILE A 73 1.68 0.90 -13.27
C ILE A 73 0.58 0.01 -12.72
N SER A 74 0.53 -1.24 -13.16
CA SER A 74 -0.39 -2.24 -12.60
C SER A 74 0.41 -3.14 -11.66
N GLY A 75 -0.09 -3.34 -10.45
CA GLY A 75 0.58 -4.15 -9.43
C GLY A 75 -0.41 -4.84 -8.52
N THR A 76 0.08 -5.81 -7.77
CA THR A 76 -0.74 -6.54 -6.80
C THR A 76 -0.64 -5.85 -5.45
N VAL A 77 -1.77 -5.63 -4.79
CA VAL A 77 -1.80 -5.12 -3.42
C VAL A 77 -1.30 -6.21 -2.49
N MET A 78 -0.29 -5.89 -1.69
CA MET A 78 0.22 -6.76 -0.64
C MET A 78 -0.58 -6.54 0.65
N GLY A 79 -0.65 -7.54 1.52
CA GLY A 79 -1.40 -7.47 2.80
C GLY A 79 -0.90 -6.43 3.80
N ASP A 80 0.19 -5.74 3.51
CA ASP A 80 0.73 -4.61 4.28
C ASP A 80 0.35 -3.23 3.69
N GLY A 81 -0.43 -3.20 2.59
CA GLY A 81 -0.83 -1.98 1.88
C GLY A 81 0.18 -1.49 0.85
N THR A 82 1.27 -2.23 0.63
CA THR A 82 2.23 -1.95 -0.43
C THR A 82 1.77 -2.55 -1.76
N ILE A 83 2.34 -2.08 -2.86
CA ILE A 83 2.00 -2.56 -4.21
C ILE A 83 3.22 -3.23 -4.81
N MET A 84 3.12 -4.52 -5.11
CA MET A 84 4.19 -5.27 -5.75
C MET A 84 3.98 -5.35 -7.26
N VAL A 85 5.01 -5.00 -8.02
CA VAL A 85 5.02 -5.03 -9.48
C VAL A 85 6.16 -5.96 -9.91
N GLY A 86 5.82 -7.07 -10.55
CA GLY A 86 6.79 -7.94 -11.18
C GLY A 86 7.01 -7.53 -12.64
N ALA A 87 8.26 -7.49 -13.10
CA ALA A 87 8.53 -7.56 -14.52
C ALA A 87 8.24 -9.00 -14.98
N SER A 88 7.17 -9.20 -15.73
CA SER A 88 6.95 -10.43 -16.51
C SER A 88 7.96 -10.51 -17.66
#